data_AF-A0A226WWM1-F1
#
_entry.id   AF-A0A226WWM1-F1
#
_cell.length_a   1.000
_cell.length_b   1.000
_cell.length_c   1.000
_cell.angle_alpha   90.00
_cell.angle_beta   90.00
_cell.angle_gamma   90.00
#
_symmetry.space_group_name_H-M   'P 1'
#
loop_
_entity.id
_entity.type
_entity.pdbx_description
1 polymer ?
#
loop_
_entity_poly.entity_id
_entity_poly.type
_entity_poly.pdbx_seq_one_letter_code
_entity_poly.pdbx_strand_id
1 'polypeptide(L)'
;MGSADDTTRGILVAGLPRLLKAMQEVKPENVIRWDQQSGRSLSCTVLPDTGNTDAAVCKPDSEKRIIAIYSHFCTSPRAQLWHGCQVLTLIHECTHFTDVFDSTDDMYGVSVGLSFWAQDNPTKAIRNADSLACYVGFAD
;
A
#
# COMPACT_ATOMS: atom_id res chain seq x y z
N MET A 1 7.44 11.86 4.99
CA MET A 1 6.31 12.76 5.26
C MET A 1 6.84 14.19 5.25
N GLY A 2 6.37 15.05 4.35
CA GLY A 2 6.94 16.40 4.12
C GLY A 2 6.45 17.50 5.08
N SER A 3 5.68 17.15 6.12
CA SER A 3 5.22 18.06 7.18
C SER A 3 5.16 17.32 8.52
N ALA A 4 5.24 18.07 9.63
CA ALA A 4 5.15 17.57 11.01
C ALA A 4 4.04 18.28 11.82
N ASP A 5 3.04 18.82 11.14
CA ASP A 5 1.91 19.52 11.77
C ASP A 5 0.95 18.58 12.52
N ASP A 6 0.08 19.17 13.34
CA ASP A 6 -0.90 18.44 14.17
C ASP A 6 -1.92 17.66 13.32
N THR A 7 -2.22 18.14 12.11
CA THR A 7 -3.10 17.44 11.16
C THR A 7 -2.46 16.12 10.70
N THR A 8 -1.20 16.19 10.28
CA THR A 8 -0.40 15.04 9.86
C THR A 8 -0.26 14.04 11.01
N ARG A 9 0.04 14.55 12.22
CA ARG A 9 0.09 13.73 13.44
C ARG A 9 -1.25 13.04 13.70
N GLY A 10 -2.37 13.78 13.61
CA GLY A 10 -3.71 13.23 13.83
C GLY A 10 -4.05 12.10 12.86
N ILE A 11 -3.71 12.26 11.58
CA ILE A 11 -3.92 11.23 10.55
C ILE A 11 -3.08 9.98 10.86
N LEU A 12 -1.79 10.14 11.17
CA LEU A 12 -0.91 9.02 11.50
C LEU A 12 -1.36 8.28 12.77
N VAL A 13 -1.69 9.02 13.84
CA VAL A 13 -2.16 8.44 15.11
C VAL A 13 -3.46 7.64 14.92
N ALA A 14 -4.35 8.09 14.04
CA ALA A 14 -5.59 7.37 13.75
C ALA A 14 -5.38 6.16 12.83
N GLY A 15 -4.53 6.29 11.81
CA GLY A 15 -4.39 5.27 10.76
C GLY A 15 -3.37 4.17 11.06
N LEU A 16 -2.25 4.46 11.73
CA LEU A 16 -1.20 3.47 12.01
C LEU A 16 -1.71 2.27 12.84
N PRO A 17 -2.53 2.42 13.89
CA PRO A 17 -3.10 1.27 14.60
C PRO A 17 -4.02 0.42 13.71
N ARG A 18 -4.74 1.05 12.77
CA ARG A 18 -5.61 0.34 11.82
C ARG A 18 -4.82 -0.39 10.76
N LEU A 19 -3.72 0.20 10.30
CA LEU A 19 -2.77 -0.44 9.39
C LEU A 19 -2.16 -1.68 10.04
N LEU A 20 -1.70 -1.57 11.29
CA LEU A 20 -1.19 -2.71 12.06
C LEU A 20 -2.23 -3.83 12.15
N LYS A 21 -3.47 -3.48 12.51
CA LYS A 21 -4.58 -4.44 12.59
C LYS A 21 -4.86 -5.10 11.24
N ALA A 22 -4.96 -4.33 10.15
CA ALA A 22 -5.20 -4.85 8.82
C ALA A 22 -4.08 -5.81 8.37
N MET A 23 -2.82 -5.45 8.60
CA MET A 23 -1.68 -6.33 8.31
C MET A 23 -1.70 -7.64 9.12
N GLN A 24 -2.21 -7.63 10.35
CA GLN A 24 -2.39 -8.83 11.16
C GLN A 24 -3.59 -9.69 10.70
N GLU A 25 -4.58 -9.08 10.05
CA GLU A 25 -5.76 -9.75 9.51
C GLU A 25 -5.52 -10.37 8.12
N VAL A 26 -4.53 -9.87 7.37
CA VAL A 26 -4.15 -10.45 6.07
C VAL A 26 -3.52 -11.83 6.29
N LYS A 27 -4.21 -12.86 5.79
CA LYS A 27 -3.76 -14.25 5.80
C LYS A 27 -3.45 -14.72 4.38
N PRO A 28 -2.78 -15.88 4.20
CA PRO A 28 -2.50 -16.42 2.87
C PRO A 28 -3.73 -16.53 1.96
N GLU A 29 -4.90 -16.85 2.50
CA GLU A 29 -6.17 -16.95 1.76
C GLU A 29 -6.74 -15.62 1.27
N ASN A 30 -6.23 -14.50 1.78
CA ASN A 30 -6.55 -13.14 1.34
C ASN A 30 -5.64 -12.68 0.20
N VAL A 31 -4.47 -13.31 0.03
CA VAL A 31 -3.53 -12.98 -1.05
C VAL A 31 -3.79 -13.91 -2.23
N ILE A 32 -4.34 -13.36 -3.31
CA ILE A 32 -4.74 -14.11 -4.50
C ILE A 32 -3.87 -13.73 -5.69
N ARG A 33 -3.69 -14.63 -6.65
CA ARG A 33 -3.09 -14.22 -7.94
C ARG A 33 -4.12 -13.48 -8.78
N TRP A 34 -3.68 -12.45 -9.51
CA TRP A 34 -4.57 -11.64 -10.34
C TRP A 34 -5.33 -12.49 -11.37
N ASP A 35 -4.68 -13.48 -11.98
CA ASP A 35 -5.25 -14.38 -13.00
C ASP A 35 -6.30 -15.36 -12.44
N GLN A 36 -6.34 -15.51 -11.11
CA GLN A 36 -7.33 -16.30 -10.38
C GLN A 36 -8.52 -15.46 -9.90
N GLN A 37 -8.57 -14.17 -10.25
CA GLN A 37 -9.67 -13.27 -9.84
C GLN A 37 -11.04 -13.76 -10.33
N SER A 38 -11.11 -14.46 -11.48
CA SER A 38 -12.36 -15.03 -11.99
C SER A 38 -13.04 -16.04 -11.04
N GLY A 39 -12.30 -16.58 -10.06
CA GLY A 39 -12.84 -17.45 -9.00
C GLY A 39 -13.19 -16.73 -7.68
N ARG A 40 -12.92 -15.43 -7.56
CA ARG A 40 -13.19 -14.62 -6.35
C ARG A 40 -14.01 -13.41 -6.77
N SER A 41 -15.26 -13.32 -6.30
CA SER A 41 -16.16 -12.19 -6.57
C SER A 41 -15.63 -10.87 -5.98
N LEU A 42 -14.65 -10.27 -6.66
CA LEU A 42 -14.20 -8.91 -6.41
C LEU A 42 -15.26 -7.95 -6.95
N SER A 43 -15.52 -6.91 -6.16
CA SER A 43 -16.55 -5.91 -6.43
C SER A 43 -16.07 -4.85 -7.43
N CYS A 44 -14.83 -4.94 -7.91
CA CYS A 44 -14.25 -4.08 -8.93
C CYS A 44 -13.25 -4.85 -9.81
N THR A 45 -12.96 -4.26 -10.97
CA THR A 45 -11.98 -4.79 -11.92
C THR A 45 -10.59 -4.31 -11.55
N VAL A 46 -9.65 -5.23 -11.30
CA VAL A 46 -8.22 -4.88 -11.23
C VAL A 46 -7.67 -4.87 -12.65
N LEU A 47 -6.75 -3.97 -12.95
CA LEU A 47 -6.20 -3.84 -14.29
C LEU A 47 -5.38 -5.11 -14.66
N PRO A 48 -5.35 -5.49 -15.95
CA PRO A 48 -4.57 -6.65 -16.38
C PRO A 48 -3.06 -6.42 -16.15
N ASP A 49 -2.32 -7.52 -15.96
CA ASP A 49 -0.87 -7.47 -15.74
C ASP A 49 -0.15 -6.83 -16.93
N THR A 50 0.61 -5.77 -16.66
CA THR A 50 1.47 -5.10 -17.65
C THR A 50 2.95 -5.44 -17.47
N GLY A 51 3.28 -6.32 -16.52
CA GLY A 51 4.64 -6.76 -16.19
C GLY A 51 5.34 -5.92 -15.12
N ASN A 52 4.78 -4.76 -14.74
CA ASN A 52 5.37 -3.83 -13.76
C ASN A 52 4.50 -3.62 -12.53
N THR A 53 3.31 -4.23 -12.47
CA THR A 53 2.41 -4.11 -11.33
C THR A 53 2.80 -5.18 -10.31
N ASP A 54 2.94 -4.81 -9.04
CA ASP A 54 3.23 -5.78 -7.97
C ASP A 54 1.94 -6.35 -7.39
N ALA A 55 1.03 -5.47 -7.00
CA ALA A 55 -0.23 -5.83 -6.39
C ALA A 55 -1.32 -4.81 -6.72
N ALA A 56 -2.55 -5.15 -6.37
CA ALA A 56 -3.69 -4.24 -6.36
C ALA A 56 -4.72 -4.70 -5.33
N VAL A 57 -5.45 -3.74 -4.76
CA VAL A 57 -6.64 -4.00 -3.95
C VAL A 57 -7.89 -3.40 -4.57
N CYS A 58 -9.03 -3.96 -4.18
CA CYS A 58 -10.33 -3.41 -4.49
C CYS A 58 -10.87 -2.66 -3.26
N LYS A 59 -10.89 -1.31 -3.29
CA LYS A 59 -11.36 -0.50 -2.14
C LYS A 59 -12.74 -0.92 -1.59
N PRO A 60 -13.76 -1.21 -2.41
CA PRO A 60 -15.05 -1.71 -1.92
C PRO A 60 -14.97 -3.03 -1.12
N ASP A 61 -13.91 -3.83 -1.33
CA ASP A 61 -13.69 -5.11 -0.66
C ASP A 61 -12.71 -5.01 0.52
N SER A 62 -12.47 -3.80 1.05
CA SER A 62 -11.52 -3.57 2.15
C SER A 62 -11.74 -4.50 3.35
N GLU A 63 -13.01 -4.77 3.71
CA GLU A 63 -13.37 -5.67 4.80
C GLU A 63 -12.92 -7.12 4.56
N LYS A 64 -12.82 -7.56 3.29
CA LYS A 64 -12.37 -8.91 2.93
C LYS A 64 -10.84 -9.03 2.97
N ARG A 65 -10.12 -7.91 3.08
CA ARG A 65 -8.64 -7.81 3.07
C ARG A 65 -7.98 -8.45 1.85
N ILE A 66 -8.68 -8.55 0.71
CA ILE A 66 -8.15 -9.24 -0.47
C ILE A 66 -7.11 -8.37 -1.16
N ILE A 67 -5.92 -8.94 -1.37
CA ILE A 67 -4.82 -8.35 -2.13
C ILE A 67 -4.56 -9.24 -3.34
N ALA A 68 -4.68 -8.70 -4.54
CA ALA A 68 -4.32 -9.38 -5.77
C ALA A 68 -2.84 -9.13 -6.08
N ILE A 69 -2.03 -10.19 -6.13
CA ILE A 69 -0.62 -10.11 -6.52
C ILE A 69 -0.42 -10.51 -7.98
N TYR A 70 0.55 -9.86 -8.61
CA TYR A 70 0.93 -10.04 -10.00
C TYR A 70 2.28 -10.76 -10.11
N SER A 71 2.74 -10.98 -11.34
CA SER A 71 3.97 -11.71 -11.62
C SER A 71 5.22 -11.01 -11.05
N HIS A 72 5.29 -9.67 -11.11
CA HIS A 72 6.43 -8.89 -10.63
C HIS A 72 6.62 -9.00 -9.10
N PHE A 73 5.55 -9.05 -8.32
CA PHE A 73 5.65 -9.27 -6.86
C PHE A 73 6.40 -10.55 -6.50
N CYS A 74 6.26 -11.60 -7.31
CA CYS A 74 6.91 -12.88 -7.08
C CYS A 74 8.43 -12.83 -7.33
N THR A 75 8.92 -11.84 -8.09
CA THR A 75 10.36 -11.65 -8.36
C THR A 75 10.99 -10.59 -7.44
N SER A 76 10.17 -9.74 -6.82
CA SER A 76 10.59 -8.75 -5.83
C SER A 76 11.21 -9.41 -4.58
N PRO A 77 12.29 -8.83 -4.00
CA PRO A 77 12.87 -9.35 -2.77
C PRO A 77 11.89 -9.30 -1.60
N ARG A 78 12.09 -10.17 -0.59
CA ARG A 78 11.12 -10.33 0.50
C ARG A 78 11.01 -9.11 1.43
N ALA A 79 12.15 -8.62 1.95
CA ALA A 79 12.17 -7.66 3.07
C ALA A 79 13.35 -6.67 3.01
N GLN A 80 13.82 -6.34 1.80
CA GLN A 80 14.87 -5.33 1.64
C GLN A 80 14.23 -3.94 1.56
N LEU A 81 13.96 -3.36 2.72
CA LEU A 81 13.12 -2.17 2.85
C LEU A 81 13.72 -0.94 2.15
N TRP A 82 15.03 -0.84 1.98
CA TRP A 82 15.66 0.28 1.26
C TRP A 82 15.39 0.28 -0.27
N HIS A 83 14.69 -0.72 -0.80
CA HIS A 83 14.18 -0.75 -2.17
C HIS A 83 12.78 -1.40 -2.23
N GLY A 84 12.12 -1.39 -3.40
CA GLY A 84 10.78 -1.99 -3.54
C GLY A 84 10.81 -3.49 -3.24
N CYS A 85 10.02 -3.95 -2.27
CA CYS A 85 10.05 -5.34 -1.79
C CYS A 85 8.65 -5.82 -1.41
N GLN A 86 8.46 -7.13 -1.27
CA GLN A 86 7.17 -7.74 -0.99
C GLN A 86 6.51 -7.19 0.29
N VAL A 87 7.28 -6.98 1.36
CA VAL A 87 6.76 -6.39 2.60
C VAL A 87 6.25 -4.96 2.38
N LEU A 88 6.99 -4.12 1.66
CA LEU A 88 6.55 -2.75 1.36
C LEU A 88 5.33 -2.74 0.46
N THR A 89 5.24 -3.63 -0.53
CA THR A 89 4.03 -3.80 -1.34
C THR A 89 2.85 -4.17 -0.46
N LEU A 90 2.97 -5.14 0.46
CA LEU A 90 1.87 -5.51 1.33
C LEU A 90 1.44 -4.37 2.27
N ILE A 91 2.40 -3.60 2.80
CA ILE A 91 2.10 -2.40 3.59
C ILE A 91 1.35 -1.39 2.72
N HIS A 92 1.86 -1.09 1.52
CA HIS A 92 1.24 -0.20 0.53
C HIS A 92 -0.22 -0.59 0.29
N GLU A 93 -0.49 -1.84 -0.09
CA GLU A 93 -1.84 -2.32 -0.38
C GLU A 93 -2.76 -2.21 0.84
N CYS A 94 -2.26 -2.47 2.06
CA CYS A 94 -3.06 -2.31 3.27
C CYS A 94 -3.44 -0.85 3.55
N THR A 95 -2.64 0.14 3.10
CA THR A 95 -3.00 1.56 3.28
C THR A 95 -4.20 1.96 2.43
N HIS A 96 -4.44 1.28 1.31
CA HIS A 96 -5.58 1.58 0.43
C HIS A 96 -6.93 1.20 1.02
N PHE A 97 -6.97 0.33 2.03
CA PHE A 97 -8.23 -0.06 2.65
C PHE A 97 -8.96 1.16 3.20
N THR A 98 -10.26 1.24 2.92
CA THR A 98 -11.12 2.40 3.21
C THR A 98 -11.28 2.65 4.70
N ASP A 99 -11.11 1.62 5.53
CA ASP A 99 -11.13 1.72 6.99
C ASP A 99 -9.73 2.00 7.59
N VAL A 100 -8.67 2.02 6.79
CA VAL A 100 -7.28 2.26 7.21
C VAL A 100 -6.85 3.70 6.93
N PHE A 101 -6.31 3.99 5.74
CA PHE A 101 -5.93 5.35 5.31
C PHE A 101 -6.70 5.81 4.07
N ASP A 102 -7.40 4.90 3.38
CA ASP A 102 -8.03 5.17 2.09
C ASP A 102 -7.06 5.84 1.10
N SER A 103 -5.79 5.40 1.11
CA SER A 103 -4.71 6.06 0.40
C SER A 103 -4.89 6.03 -1.13
N THR A 104 -4.11 6.85 -1.82
CA THR A 104 -4.05 7.02 -3.27
C THR A 104 -2.64 6.72 -3.79
N ASP A 105 -2.52 6.56 -5.11
CA ASP A 105 -1.24 6.39 -5.81
C ASP A 105 -0.88 7.63 -6.64
N ASP A 106 -0.79 8.78 -5.97
CA ASP A 106 -0.40 10.03 -6.61
C ASP A 106 1.08 10.02 -7.06
N MET A 107 1.92 9.24 -6.37
CA MET A 107 3.35 9.09 -6.68
C MET A 107 3.85 7.70 -6.29
N TYR A 108 4.65 7.11 -7.18
CA TYR A 108 5.21 5.76 -7.02
C TYR A 108 6.71 5.76 -6.70
N GLY A 109 7.14 4.70 -6.03
CA GLY A 109 8.52 4.31 -5.80
C GLY A 109 9.05 4.67 -4.42
N VAL A 110 10.12 4.00 -4.01
CA VAL A 110 10.72 4.11 -2.67
C VAL A 110 12.02 4.93 -2.66
N SER A 111 12.12 5.92 -3.55
CA SER A 111 13.35 6.64 -3.87
C SER A 111 13.49 8.00 -3.17
N VAL A 112 14.67 8.61 -3.29
CA VAL A 112 14.89 10.04 -2.96
C VAL A 112 13.89 10.95 -3.69
N GLY A 113 13.45 10.58 -4.90
CA GLY A 113 12.43 11.32 -5.64
C GLY A 113 11.09 11.40 -4.89
N LEU A 114 10.68 10.32 -4.23
CA LEU A 114 9.48 10.31 -3.38
C LEU A 114 9.62 11.30 -2.21
N SER A 115 10.82 11.40 -1.63
CA SER A 115 11.09 12.31 -0.52
C SER A 115 11.02 13.78 -0.94
N PHE A 116 11.57 14.15 -2.10
CA PHE A 116 11.43 15.50 -2.65
C PHE A 116 9.98 15.82 -3.01
N TRP A 117 9.31 14.91 -3.71
CA TRP A 117 7.90 15.08 -4.04
C TRP A 117 7.03 15.30 -2.81
N ALA A 118 7.29 14.55 -1.73
CA ALA A 118 6.53 14.67 -0.49
C ALA A 118 6.74 16.02 0.22
N GLN A 119 7.92 16.64 0.08
CA GLN A 119 8.20 17.98 0.61
C GLN A 119 7.41 19.04 -0.15
N ASP A 120 7.30 18.90 -1.47
CA ASP A 120 6.54 19.83 -2.32
C ASP A 120 5.02 19.59 -2.26
N ASN A 121 4.60 18.39 -1.89
CA ASN A 121 3.19 17.96 -1.90
C ASN A 121 2.75 17.33 -0.56
N PRO A 122 2.93 18.02 0.59
CA PRO A 122 2.74 17.40 1.91
C PRO A 122 1.30 16.90 2.14
N THR A 123 0.30 17.62 1.61
CA THR A 123 -1.12 17.25 1.73
C THR A 123 -1.49 16.01 0.91
N LYS A 124 -0.77 15.73 -0.19
CA LYS A 124 -0.92 14.50 -0.97
C LYS A 124 -0.09 13.38 -0.37
N ALA A 125 1.12 13.68 0.09
CA ALA A 125 2.04 12.70 0.66
C ALA A 125 1.46 11.96 1.86
N ILE A 126 0.70 12.64 2.73
CA ILE A 126 0.03 11.99 3.86
C ILE A 126 -1.11 11.04 3.46
N ARG A 127 -1.53 11.08 2.19
CA ARG A 127 -2.54 10.18 1.61
C ARG A 127 -1.96 9.24 0.56
N ASN A 128 -0.67 9.33 0.25
CA ASN A 128 -0.03 8.52 -0.78
C ASN A 128 0.46 7.19 -0.20
N ALA A 129 0.09 6.07 -0.82
CA ALA A 129 0.35 4.72 -0.32
C ALA A 129 1.85 4.45 -0.14
N ASP A 130 2.68 4.77 -1.13
CA ASP A 130 4.14 4.60 -1.03
C ASP A 130 4.79 5.52 0.01
N SER A 131 4.25 6.73 0.20
CA SER A 131 4.75 7.63 1.24
C SER A 131 4.46 7.08 2.65
N LEU A 132 3.27 6.51 2.85
CA LEU A 132 2.89 5.86 4.12
C LEU A 132 3.67 4.56 4.34
N ALA A 133 3.84 3.74 3.30
CA ALA A 133 4.60 2.50 3.37
C ALA A 133 6.08 2.77 3.70
N CYS A 134 6.71 3.75 3.05
CA CYS A 134 8.08 4.15 3.37
C CYS A 134 8.20 4.75 4.77
N TYR A 135 7.20 5.53 5.23
CA TYR A 135 7.21 6.07 6.59
C TYR A 135 7.24 4.96 7.65
N VAL A 136 6.53 3.85 7.42
CA VAL A 136 6.55 2.68 8.33
C VAL A 136 7.81 1.84 8.12
N GLY A 137 8.18 1.55 6.88
CA GLY A 137 9.25 0.62 6.56
C GLY A 137 10.67 1.17 6.76
N PHE A 138 10.85 2.49 6.76
CA PHE A 138 12.18 3.11 6.93
C PHE A 138 12.41 3.61 8.36
N ALA A 139 11.47 3.34 9.28
CA ALA A 139 11.65 3.69 10.68
C ALA A 139 12.65 2.72 11.33
N ASP A 140 13.90 3.18 11.43
CA ASP A 140 14.86 2.81 12.48
C ASP A 140 14.73 3.79 13.67
#